data_AF-A0A4U0QVG2-F1
#
_entry.id   AF-A0A4U0QVG2-F1
#
_cell.length_a   1.000
_cell.length_b   1.000
_cell.length_c   1.000
_cell.angle_alpha   90.00
_cell.angle_beta   90.00
_cell.angle_gamma   90.00
#
_symmetry.space_group_name_H-M   'P 1'
#
loop_
_entity.id
_entity.type
_entity.pdbx_description
1 polymer ?
#
loop_
_entity_poly.entity_id
_entity_poly.type
_entity_poly.pdbx_seq_one_letter_code
_entity_poly.pdbx_strand_id
1 'polypeptide(L)'
;MLDLIRDMLTSPGSPADAYGWGAALLAHAFIGVILTALIGWIAGAWRGAAIASGGYLLIWEGAQIAIFGGGVPDGLVDAAAVACGAVVAAGAWRNRGAAVGAALALLAVIGIAGVRRRR
;
A
#
# COMPACT_ATOMS: atom_id res chain seq x y z
N MET A 1 -0.41 2.16 22.15
CA MET A 1 0.02 1.52 20.88
C MET A 1 -0.91 0.38 20.48
N LEU A 2 -1.16 -0.60 21.36
CA LEU A 2 -2.11 -1.68 21.06
C LEU A 2 -3.52 -1.16 20.79
N ASP A 3 -3.99 -0.17 21.56
CA ASP A 3 -5.31 0.44 21.35
C ASP A 3 -5.40 1.16 20.00
N LEU A 4 -4.36 1.88 19.60
CA LEU A 4 -4.28 2.52 18.29
C LEU A 4 -4.35 1.48 17.15
N ILE A 5 -3.61 0.38 17.26
CA ILE A 5 -3.64 -0.69 16.25
C ILE A 5 -5.03 -1.31 16.18
N ARG A 6 -5.66 -1.55 17.34
CA ARG A 6 -7.02 -2.05 17.42
C ARG A 6 -8.01 -1.09 16.75
N ASP A 7 -7.93 0.19 17.04
CA ASP A 7 -8.79 1.23 16.46
C ASP A 7 -8.62 1.32 14.94
N MET A 8 -7.39 1.23 14.44
CA MET A 8 -7.11 1.20 13.00
C MET A 8 -7.66 -0.06 12.31
N LEU A 9 -7.75 -1.19 13.01
CA LEU A 9 -8.32 -2.43 12.48
C LEU A 9 -9.85 -2.44 12.53
N THR A 10 -10.46 -1.84 13.57
CA THR A 10 -11.91 -1.84 13.78
C THR A 10 -12.63 -0.67 13.09
N SER A 11 -11.91 0.42 12.80
CA SER A 11 -12.42 1.59 12.08
C SER A 11 -11.50 1.92 10.90
N PRO A 12 -11.47 1.08 9.85
CA PRO A 12 -10.77 1.41 8.62
C PRO A 12 -11.41 2.67 8.03
N GLY A 13 -10.73 3.80 8.18
CA GLY A 13 -11.21 5.07 7.64
C GLY A 13 -11.22 5.01 6.12
N SER A 14 -12.37 5.31 5.50
CA SER A 14 -12.46 5.57 4.06
C SER A 14 -12.60 7.08 3.88
N PRO A 15 -11.52 7.80 3.53
CA PRO A 15 -11.58 9.25 3.40
C PRO A 15 -12.62 9.65 2.35
N ALA A 16 -13.61 10.43 2.78
CA ALA A 16 -14.71 10.87 1.93
C ALA A 16 -14.26 11.94 0.93
N ASP A 17 -13.29 12.78 1.31
CA ASP A 17 -12.77 13.86 0.48
C ASP A 17 -11.57 13.42 -0.39
N ALA A 18 -11.38 14.12 -1.50
CA ALA A 18 -10.34 13.82 -2.47
C ALA A 18 -8.91 13.96 -1.91
N TYR A 19 -8.69 14.88 -0.97
CA TYR A 19 -7.37 15.10 -0.39
C TYR A 19 -7.01 13.96 0.57
N GLY A 20 -7.90 13.64 1.52
CA GLY A 20 -7.73 12.53 2.45
C GLY A 20 -7.51 11.21 1.71
N TRP A 21 -8.23 10.98 0.62
CA TRP A 21 -8.07 9.77 -0.17
C TRP A 21 -6.70 9.69 -0.87
N GLY A 22 -6.25 10.80 -1.47
CA GLY A 22 -4.92 10.86 -2.07
C GLY A 22 -3.79 10.72 -1.04
N ALA A 23 -3.98 11.28 0.16
CA ALA A 23 -3.04 11.14 1.27
C ALA A 23 -2.95 9.69 1.75
N ALA A 24 -4.08 8.99 1.91
CA ALA A 24 -4.12 7.58 2.27
C ALA A 24 -3.40 6.71 1.23
N LEU A 25 -3.68 6.92 -0.06
CA LEU A 25 -3.02 6.20 -1.15
C LEU A 25 -1.50 6.35 -1.09
N LEU A 26 -1.01 7.58 -0.88
CA LEU A 26 0.42 7.84 -0.78
C LEU A 26 1.02 7.22 0.50
N ALA A 27 0.31 7.29 1.63
CA ALA A 27 0.73 6.66 2.88
C ALA A 27 0.94 5.14 2.71
N HIS A 28 0.00 4.45 2.07
CA HIS A 28 0.11 3.02 1.76
C HIS A 28 1.31 2.73 0.83
N ALA A 29 1.53 3.56 -0.19
CA ALA A 29 2.74 3.42 -1.01
C ALA A 29 4.03 3.55 -0.18
N PHE A 30 4.11 4.52 0.73
CA PHE A 30 5.29 4.66 1.62
C PHE A 30 5.44 3.50 2.60
N ILE A 31 4.35 2.90 3.09
CA ILE A 31 4.42 1.65 3.87
C ILE A 31 5.12 0.57 3.04
N GLY A 32 4.73 0.38 1.78
CA GLY A 32 5.39 -0.56 0.87
C GLY A 32 6.87 -0.30 0.68
N VAL A 33 7.26 0.96 0.52
CA VAL A 33 8.68 1.38 0.42
C VAL A 33 9.46 0.98 1.67
N ILE A 34 8.95 1.37 2.85
CA ILE A 34 9.63 1.16 4.14
C ILE A 34 9.74 -0.33 4.44
N LEU A 35 8.64 -1.07 4.34
CA LEU A 35 8.64 -2.52 4.59
C LEU A 35 9.60 -3.25 3.65
N THR A 36 9.64 -2.85 2.37
CA THR A 36 10.56 -3.45 1.40
C THR A 36 12.01 -3.13 1.72
N ALA A 37 12.33 -1.92 2.18
CA ALA A 37 13.68 -1.58 2.61
C ALA A 37 14.12 -2.44 3.81
N LEU A 38 13.26 -2.55 4.83
CA LEU A 38 13.53 -3.32 6.05
C LEU A 38 13.67 -4.82 5.77
N ILE A 39 12.72 -5.42 5.06
CA ILE A 39 12.73 -6.86 4.76
C ILE A 39 13.80 -7.17 3.70
N GLY A 40 13.93 -6.31 2.70
CA GLY A 40 14.91 -6.45 1.61
C GLY A 40 16.36 -6.38 2.08
N TRP A 41 16.63 -5.72 3.21
CA TRP A 41 17.94 -5.77 3.88
C TRP A 41 18.40 -7.19 4.20
N ILE A 42 17.45 -8.07 4.54
CA ILE A 42 17.74 -9.46 4.91
C ILE A 42 17.52 -10.40 3.72
N ALA A 43 16.39 -10.24 3.01
CA ALA A 43 15.94 -11.20 2.00
C ALA A 43 16.37 -10.84 0.56
N GLY A 44 16.90 -9.64 0.34
CA GLY A 44 17.17 -9.05 -0.96
C GLY A 44 15.95 -8.30 -1.53
N ALA A 45 16.22 -7.32 -2.39
CA ALA A 45 15.23 -6.33 -2.87
C ALA A 45 13.89 -6.92 -3.34
N TRP A 46 13.89 -7.81 -4.33
CA TRP A 46 12.66 -8.34 -4.93
C TRP A 46 11.91 -9.31 -4.02
N ARG A 47 12.63 -10.10 -3.22
CA ARG A 47 12.02 -10.94 -2.19
C ARG A 47 11.40 -10.08 -1.09
N GLY A 48 12.09 -9.03 -0.66
CA GLY A 48 11.56 -8.04 0.28
C GLY A 48 10.26 -7.41 -0.23
N ALA A 49 10.21 -7.02 -1.50
CA ALA A 49 9.00 -6.47 -2.10
C ALA A 49 7.84 -7.47 -2.15
N ALA A 50 8.12 -8.72 -2.51
CA ALA A 50 7.11 -9.78 -2.52
C ALA A 50 6.56 -10.08 -1.12
N ILE A 51 7.44 -10.16 -0.12
CA ILE A 51 7.05 -10.39 1.29
C ILE A 51 6.27 -9.19 1.84
N ALA A 52 6.72 -7.96 1.58
CA ALA A 52 6.01 -6.75 2.02
C ALA A 52 4.60 -6.67 1.42
N SER A 53 4.48 -6.87 0.12
CA SER A 53 3.19 -6.79 -0.60
C SER A 53 2.24 -7.92 -0.18
N GLY A 54 2.73 -9.16 -0.20
CA GLY A 54 1.92 -10.33 0.16
C GLY A 54 1.59 -10.36 1.65
N GLY A 55 2.53 -10.00 2.51
CA GLY A 55 2.32 -9.89 3.95
C GLY A 55 1.30 -8.83 4.29
N TYR A 56 1.38 -7.64 3.69
CA TYR A 56 0.39 -6.59 3.89
C TYR A 56 -1.03 -7.04 3.46
N LEU A 57 -1.15 -7.58 2.24
CA LEU A 57 -2.43 -8.06 1.73
C LEU A 57 -3.04 -9.17 2.60
N LEU A 58 -2.25 -10.16 3.01
CA LEU A 58 -2.77 -11.33 3.71
C LEU A 58 -2.99 -11.09 5.20
N ILE A 59 -2.06 -10.37 5.84
CA ILE A 59 -2.06 -10.18 7.29
C ILE A 59 -2.86 -8.94 7.67
N TRP A 60 -2.65 -7.81 6.97
CA TRP A 60 -3.31 -6.56 7.33
C TRP A 60 -4.71 -6.47 6.71
N GLU A 61 -4.78 -6.40 5.38
CA GLU A 61 -6.06 -6.28 4.67
C GLU A 61 -6.94 -7.51 4.85
N GLY A 62 -6.33 -8.70 4.79
CA GLY A 62 -7.00 -9.97 5.06
C GLY A 62 -7.63 -10.02 6.45
N ALA A 63 -6.94 -9.50 7.48
CA ALA A 63 -7.50 -9.42 8.83
C ALA A 63 -8.63 -8.40 8.92
N GLN A 64 -8.49 -7.21 8.31
CA GLN A 64 -9.55 -6.20 8.29
C GLN A 64 -10.83 -6.74 7.64
N ILE A 65 -10.72 -7.40 6.48
CA ILE A 65 -11.86 -7.96 5.77
C ILE A 65 -12.49 -9.13 6.54
N ALA A 66 -11.67 -10.10 6.98
CA ALA A 66 -12.19 -11.34 7.56
C ALA A 66 -12.72 -11.18 9.00
N ILE A 67 -12.15 -10.25 9.77
CA ILE A 67 -12.40 -10.14 11.21
C ILE A 67 -13.19 -8.87 11.55
N PHE A 68 -12.98 -7.78 10.82
CA PHE A 68 -13.50 -6.45 11.18
C PHE A 68 -14.48 -5.88 10.15
N GLY A 69 -14.83 -6.64 9.11
CA GLY A 69 -15.83 -6.23 8.11
C GLY A 69 -15.36 -5.14 7.15
N GLY A 70 -14.03 -5.01 6.95
CA GLY A 70 -13.44 -4.07 6.01
C GLY A 70 -13.95 -4.25 4.58
N GLY A 71 -14.03 -3.15 3.83
CA GLY A 71 -14.47 -3.15 2.44
C GLY A 71 -13.42 -3.75 1.52
N VAL A 72 -13.76 -4.85 0.82
CA VAL A 72 -12.86 -5.49 -0.16
C VAL A 72 -12.30 -4.51 -1.20
N PRO A 73 -13.09 -3.58 -1.80
CA PRO A 73 -12.56 -2.66 -2.79
C PRO A 73 -11.51 -1.70 -2.24
N ASP A 74 -11.71 -1.21 -1.02
CA ASP A 74 -10.79 -0.27 -0.38
C ASP A 74 -9.47 -0.98 0.00
N GLY A 75 -9.57 -2.17 0.58
CA GLY A 75 -8.37 -2.96 0.92
C GLY A 75 -7.55 -3.41 -0.30
N LEU A 76 -8.18 -3.64 -1.45
CA LEU A 76 -7.46 -3.90 -2.70
C LEU A 76 -6.70 -2.67 -3.22
N VAL A 77 -7.27 -1.47 -3.05
CA VAL A 77 -6.59 -0.22 -3.42
C VAL A 77 -5.38 0.01 -2.53
N ASP A 78 -5.52 -0.20 -1.22
CA ASP A 78 -4.44 -0.04 -0.26
C ASP A 78 -3.32 -1.06 -0.49
N ALA A 79 -3.67 -2.33 -0.69
CA ALA A 79 -2.71 -3.37 -1.07
C ALA A 79 -2.00 -3.07 -2.39
N ALA A 80 -2.71 -2.55 -3.40
CA ALA A 80 -2.11 -2.13 -4.67
C ALA A 80 -1.12 -0.97 -4.48
N ALA A 81 -1.45 0.00 -3.62
CA ALA A 81 -0.56 1.10 -3.29
C ALA A 81 0.71 0.61 -2.58
N VAL A 82 0.57 -0.27 -1.57
CA VAL A 82 1.70 -0.94 -0.91
C VAL A 82 2.58 -1.66 -1.94
N ALA A 83 1.98 -2.43 -2.85
CA ALA A 83 2.71 -3.15 -3.89
C ALA A 83 3.48 -2.20 -4.83
N CYS A 84 2.87 -1.08 -5.23
CA CYS A 84 3.55 -0.06 -6.03
C CYS A 84 4.76 0.52 -5.28
N GLY A 85 4.59 0.87 -4.01
CA GLY A 85 5.69 1.34 -3.16
C GLY A 85 6.82 0.32 -3.01
N ALA A 86 6.46 -0.95 -2.84
CA ALA A 86 7.42 -2.05 -2.76
C ALA A 86 8.23 -2.21 -4.06
N VAL A 87 7.57 -2.13 -5.21
CA VAL A 87 8.24 -2.16 -6.52
C VAL A 87 9.13 -0.93 -6.72
N VAL A 88 8.72 0.26 -6.28
CA VAL A 88 9.56 1.46 -6.31
C VAL A 88 10.84 1.24 -5.50
N ALA A 89 10.73 0.76 -4.26
CA ALA A 89 11.90 0.51 -3.42
C ALA A 89 12.84 -0.55 -4.00
N ALA A 90 12.32 -1.71 -4.40
CA ALA A 90 13.13 -2.77 -4.99
C ALA A 90 13.73 -2.37 -6.35
N GLY A 91 12.96 -1.66 -7.17
CA GLY A 91 13.39 -1.13 -8.46
C GLY A 91 14.51 -0.11 -8.30
N ALA A 92 14.38 0.83 -7.37
CA ALA A 92 15.41 1.81 -7.06
C ALA A 92 16.70 1.13 -6.57
N TRP A 93 16.60 0.18 -5.63
CA TRP A 93 17.75 -0.58 -5.13
C TRP A 93 18.48 -1.32 -6.25
N ARG A 94 17.75 -1.90 -7.21
CA ARG A 94 18.35 -2.67 -8.31
C ARG A 94 18.60 -1.86 -9.59
N ASN A 95 18.52 -0.53 -9.53
CA ASN A 95 18.67 0.38 -10.67
C ASN A 95 17.76 0.01 -11.86
N ARG A 96 16.53 -0.43 -11.58
CA ARG A 96 15.51 -0.79 -12.57
C ARG A 96 14.51 0.36 -12.76
N GLY A 97 14.97 1.44 -13.39
CA GLY A 97 14.16 2.65 -13.61
C GLY A 97 12.82 2.40 -14.31
N ALA A 98 12.75 1.44 -15.24
CA ALA A 98 11.50 1.06 -15.89
C ALA A 98 10.45 0.51 -14.90
N ALA A 99 10.86 -0.29 -13.92
CA ALA A 99 9.95 -0.82 -12.90
C ALA A 99 9.46 0.29 -11.96
N VAL A 100 10.35 1.21 -11.58
CA VAL A 100 10.01 2.41 -10.79
C VAL A 100 9.00 3.27 -11.53
N GLY A 101 9.27 3.58 -12.80
CA GLY A 101 8.38 4.38 -13.65
C GLY A 101 7.01 3.75 -13.82
N ALA A 102 6.94 2.43 -14.06
CA ALA A 102 5.68 1.71 -14.19
C ALA A 102 4.85 1.72 -12.89
N ALA A 103 5.50 1.52 -11.74
CA ALA A 103 4.82 1.55 -10.44
C ALA A 103 4.28 2.95 -10.10
N LEU A 104 5.07 4.00 -10.35
CA LEU A 104 4.63 5.39 -10.14
C LEU A 104 3.51 5.78 -11.10
N ALA A 105 3.56 5.33 -12.36
CA ALA A 105 2.50 5.56 -13.34
C ALA A 105 1.20 4.89 -12.91
N LEU A 106 1.26 3.63 -12.44
CA LEU A 106 0.09 2.94 -11.91
C LEU A 106 -0.50 3.65 -10.69
N LEU A 107 0.35 4.05 -9.74
CA LEU A 107 -0.07 4.80 -8.56
C LEU A 107 -0.75 6.13 -8.94
N ALA A 108 -0.23 6.83 -9.95
CA ALA A 108 -0.84 8.06 -10.47
C ALA A 108 -2.19 7.79 -11.12
N VAL A 109 -2.35 6.71 -11.88
CA VAL A 109 -3.63 6.32 -12.49
C VAL A 109 -4.68 6.02 -11.43
N ILE A 110 -4.32 5.23 -10.40
CA ILE A 110 -5.19 4.96 -9.25
C ILE A 110 -5.56 6.29 -8.57
N GLY A 111 -4.55 7.12 -8.31
CA GLY A 111 -4.64 8.48 -7.78
C GLY A 111 -5.72 9.33 -8.46
N ILE A 112 -5.58 9.47 -9.78
CA ILE A 112 -6.48 10.26 -10.62
C ILE A 112 -7.90 9.67 -10.61
N ALA A 113 -8.03 8.35 -10.71
CA ALA A 113 -9.33 7.68 -10.72
C ALA A 113 -10.08 7.88 -9.39
N GLY A 114 -9.40 7.73 -8.25
CA GLY A 114 -10.01 7.90 -6.93
C GLY A 114 -10.40 9.34 -6.63
N VAL A 115 -9.58 10.31 -7.03
CA VAL A 115 -9.90 11.75 -6.92
C VAL A 115 -11.10 12.12 -7.79
N ARG A 116 -11.16 11.63 -9.04
CA ARG A 116 -12.29 11.93 -9.95
C ARG A 116 -13.63 11.41 -9.46
N ARG A 117 -13.66 10.29 -8.74
CA ARG A 117 -14.88 9.72 -8.17
C ARG A 117 -15.42 10.51 -6.96
N ARG A 118 -14.60 11.40 -6.38
CA ARG A 118 -14.89 12.18 -5.16
C ARG A 118 -15.02 13.69 -5.43
N ARG A 119 -15.09 14.07 -6.71
CA ARG A 119 -15.44 15.42 -7.18
C ARG A 119 -16.85 15.38 -7.74
#